data_AF-A0A0P7T5P3-F1
#
_entry.id   AF-A0A0P7T5P3-F1
#
_cell.length_a   1.000
_cell.length_b   1.000
_cell.length_c   1.000
_cell.angle_alpha   90.00
_cell.angle_beta   90.00
_cell.angle_gamma   90.00
#
_symmetry.space_group_name_H-M   'P 1'
#
loop_
_entity.id
_entity.type
_entity.pdbx_description
1 polymer ?
#
loop_
_entity_poly.entity_id
_entity_poly.type
_entity_poly.pdbx_seq_one_letter_code
_entity_poly.pdbx_strand_id
1 'polypeptide(L)'
;DKGNLIFYEEDLKEFGIDVTEASVYSGVCTEVFREEIGLYEGKVYCFVHLSLQEYLAAFYEFLSNSDSNLLENTVDQALESKNGHLDLYLRFLLGLSMEQSKQLLKELLIHRNSCNIADIVHYIHRKIKTDLSPEKTIYLFHCLNELNDNSLVKEVQDYLNSRRLSEKNMKPTDWSALAFVLMSAEELDVLDLRNCVLHNEGLQRMLPVIQVSRIAL
;
A
#
# COMPACT_ATOMS: atom_id res chain seq x y z
N ASP A 1 -8.58 -17.58 1.41
CA ASP A 1 -7.56 -18.30 0.62
C ASP A 1 -8.11 -19.22 -0.49
N LYS A 2 -9.01 -18.76 -1.37
CA LYS A 2 -9.29 -19.51 -2.62
C LYS A 2 -8.48 -18.99 -3.82
N GLY A 3 -8.01 -17.73 -3.76
CA GLY A 3 -7.16 -17.15 -4.82
C GLY A 3 -7.87 -16.95 -6.17
N ASN A 4 -9.21 -17.01 -6.18
CA ASN A 4 -9.99 -16.90 -7.40
C ASN A 4 -10.04 -15.43 -7.85
N LEU A 5 -9.69 -15.19 -9.12
CA LEU A 5 -9.80 -13.88 -9.79
C LEU A 5 -10.95 -13.85 -10.82
N ILE A 6 -11.53 -15.02 -11.10
CA ILE A 6 -12.61 -15.25 -12.05
C ILE A 6 -13.73 -15.93 -11.29
N PHE A 7 -14.95 -15.42 -11.45
CA PHE A 7 -16.16 -15.86 -10.77
C PHE A 7 -17.19 -16.28 -11.81
N TYR A 8 -17.79 -17.44 -11.61
CA TYR A 8 -18.95 -17.87 -12.39
C TYR A 8 -20.23 -17.19 -11.87
N GLU A 9 -21.29 -17.21 -12.67
CA GLU A 9 -22.58 -16.65 -12.26
C GLU A 9 -23.11 -17.33 -10.98
N GLU A 10 -22.87 -18.63 -10.84
CA GLU A 10 -23.24 -19.40 -9.65
C GLU A 10 -22.50 -18.92 -8.40
N ASP A 11 -21.19 -18.60 -8.54
CA ASP A 11 -20.40 -18.08 -7.43
C ASP A 11 -20.97 -16.74 -6.95
N LEU A 12 -21.31 -15.84 -7.87
CA LEU A 12 -21.88 -14.53 -7.54
C LEU A 12 -23.25 -14.66 -6.86
N LYS A 13 -24.10 -15.57 -7.34
CA LYS A 13 -25.41 -15.85 -6.72
C LYS A 13 -25.28 -16.42 -5.31
N GLU A 14 -24.28 -17.25 -5.05
CA GLU A 14 -24.00 -17.77 -3.70
C GLU A 14 -23.69 -16.62 -2.72
N PHE A 15 -23.01 -15.57 -3.19
CA PHE A 15 -22.74 -14.35 -2.41
C PHE A 15 -23.88 -13.32 -2.45
N GLY A 16 -25.03 -13.64 -3.05
CA GLY A 16 -26.19 -12.75 -3.13
C GLY A 16 -26.02 -11.57 -4.08
N ILE A 17 -25.06 -11.63 -5.00
CA ILE A 17 -24.82 -10.59 -6.01
C ILE A 17 -25.75 -10.85 -7.20
N ASP A 18 -26.66 -9.91 -7.48
CA ASP A 18 -27.50 -9.97 -8.67
C ASP A 18 -26.66 -9.60 -9.91
N VAL A 19 -26.52 -10.58 -10.79
CA VAL A 19 -25.70 -10.51 -12.00
C VAL A 19 -26.31 -9.55 -13.03
N THR A 20 -27.63 -9.36 -13.00
CA THR A 20 -28.32 -8.37 -13.83
C THR A 20 -28.00 -6.94 -13.42
N GLU A 21 -27.71 -6.69 -12.13
CA GLU A 21 -27.20 -5.41 -11.64
C GLU A 21 -25.68 -5.28 -11.83
N ALA A 22 -24.91 -6.36 -11.64
CA ALA A 22 -23.45 -6.35 -11.78
C ALA A 22 -22.98 -5.97 -13.20
N SER A 23 -23.71 -6.39 -14.24
CA SER A 23 -23.44 -6.01 -15.64
C SER A 23 -23.75 -4.53 -15.95
N VAL A 24 -24.65 -3.90 -15.18
CA VAL A 24 -24.97 -2.47 -15.28
C VAL A 24 -23.87 -1.60 -14.65
N TYR A 25 -23.20 -2.10 -13.62
CA TYR A 25 -22.01 -1.47 -13.00
C TYR A 25 -20.69 -1.92 -13.65
N SER A 26 -20.62 -1.85 -14.98
CA SER A 26 -19.46 -2.20 -15.81
C SER A 26 -18.12 -1.49 -15.44
N GLY A 27 -18.16 -0.51 -14.53
CA GLY A 27 -16.97 0.13 -13.97
C GLY A 27 -16.30 -0.62 -12.81
N VAL A 28 -16.95 -1.63 -12.22
CA VAL A 28 -16.43 -2.39 -11.06
C VAL A 28 -16.12 -3.83 -11.43
N CYS A 29 -17.04 -4.49 -12.12
CA CYS A 29 -16.91 -5.87 -12.57
C CYS A 29 -17.16 -5.94 -14.08
N THR A 30 -16.30 -6.65 -14.79
CA THR A 30 -16.43 -6.85 -16.23
C THR A 30 -16.87 -8.28 -16.51
N GLU A 31 -17.91 -8.42 -17.32
CA GLU A 31 -18.27 -9.70 -17.93
C GLU A 31 -17.22 -10.06 -18.98
N VAL A 32 -16.57 -11.22 -18.81
CA VAL A 32 -15.64 -11.79 -19.79
C VAL A 32 -16.32 -13.03 -20.37
N PHE A 33 -16.53 -13.03 -21.68
CA PHE A 33 -17.03 -14.23 -22.35
C PHE A 33 -15.92 -15.28 -22.41
N ARG A 34 -16.24 -16.50 -21.98
CA ARG A 34 -15.38 -17.67 -22.17
C ARG A 34 -16.00 -18.58 -23.21
N GLU A 35 -15.47 -18.53 -24.43
CA GLU A 35 -15.81 -19.47 -25.49
C GLU A 35 -14.94 -20.72 -25.30
N GLU A 36 -15.40 -21.68 -24.49
CA GLU A 36 -14.76 -22.99 -24.44
C GLU A 36 -15.23 -23.82 -25.64
N ILE A 37 -14.27 -24.35 -26.39
CA ILE A 37 -14.41 -25.18 -27.59
C ILE A 37 -15.67 -26.06 -27.54
N GLY A 38 -16.76 -25.58 -28.15
CA GLY A 38 -17.80 -26.43 -28.73
C GLY A 38 -19.23 -26.36 -28.19
N LEU A 39 -19.52 -26.22 -26.88
CA LEU A 39 -20.91 -26.47 -26.40
C LEU A 39 -21.41 -25.74 -25.14
N TYR A 40 -20.64 -24.85 -24.51
CA TYR A 40 -21.10 -24.07 -23.34
C TYR A 40 -20.57 -22.63 -23.40
N GLU A 41 -21.46 -21.65 -23.62
CA GLU A 41 -21.17 -20.23 -23.39
C GLU A 41 -21.49 -19.91 -21.93
N GLY A 42 -20.51 -20.08 -21.04
CA GLY A 42 -20.62 -19.66 -19.65
C GLY A 42 -20.16 -18.21 -19.50
N LYS A 43 -20.99 -17.35 -18.91
CA LYS A 43 -20.57 -16.00 -18.50
C LYS A 43 -19.67 -16.11 -17.27
N VAL A 44 -18.51 -15.47 -17.34
CA VAL A 44 -17.63 -15.31 -16.19
C VAL A 44 -17.38 -13.84 -15.91
N TYR A 45 -17.04 -13.53 -14.67
CA TYR A 45 -16.92 -12.18 -14.16
C TYR A 45 -15.57 -12.02 -13.48
N CYS A 46 -14.95 -10.86 -13.65
CA CYS A 46 -13.77 -10.48 -12.89
C CYS A 46 -13.82 -8.99 -12.57
N PHE A 47 -13.14 -8.58 -11.50
CA PHE A 47 -12.96 -7.15 -11.24
C PHE A 47 -12.17 -6.51 -12.39
N VAL A 48 -12.51 -5.27 -12.72
CA VAL A 48 -11.85 -4.49 -13.79
C VAL A 48 -10.34 -4.38 -13.54
N HIS A 49 -9.95 -4.28 -12.27
CA HIS A 49 -8.57 -4.20 -11.85
C HIS A 49 -8.36 -4.84 -10.47
N LEU A 50 -7.20 -5.47 -10.24
CA LEU A 50 -6.89 -6.15 -8.98
C LEU A 50 -6.95 -5.20 -7.77
N SER A 51 -6.52 -3.95 -7.93
CA SER A 51 -6.60 -2.95 -6.85
C SER A 51 -8.04 -2.72 -6.37
N LEU A 52 -9.03 -2.86 -7.25
CA LEU A 52 -10.42 -2.68 -6.87
C LEU A 52 -10.91 -3.89 -6.07
N GLN A 53 -10.52 -5.11 -6.48
CA GLN A 53 -10.79 -6.32 -5.73
C GLN A 53 -10.19 -6.25 -4.31
N GLU A 54 -8.92 -5.85 -4.21
CA GLU A 54 -8.21 -5.75 -2.93
C GLU A 54 -8.76 -4.62 -2.06
N TYR A 55 -9.14 -3.48 -2.65
CA TYR A 55 -9.81 -2.40 -1.94
C TYR A 55 -11.14 -2.84 -1.36
N LEU A 56 -11.99 -3.51 -2.16
CA LEU A 56 -13.30 -3.98 -1.70
C LEU A 56 -13.17 -5.08 -0.64
N ALA A 57 -12.17 -5.95 -0.76
CA ALA A 57 -11.85 -6.92 0.29
C ALA A 57 -11.44 -6.22 1.59
N ALA A 58 -10.54 -5.23 1.51
CA ALA A 58 -10.10 -4.45 2.68
C ALA A 58 -11.27 -3.68 3.31
N PHE A 59 -12.14 -3.12 2.47
CA PHE A 59 -13.33 -2.40 2.90
C PHE A 59 -14.33 -3.31 3.60
N TYR A 60 -14.58 -4.50 3.04
CA TYR A 60 -15.43 -5.51 3.68
C TYR A 60 -14.86 -5.94 5.03
N GLU A 61 -13.57 -6.29 5.10
CA GLU A 61 -12.93 -6.69 6.35
C GLU A 61 -12.99 -5.56 7.39
N PHE A 62 -12.68 -4.33 6.96
CA PHE A 62 -12.78 -3.14 7.78
C PHE A 62 -14.19 -2.92 8.31
N LEU A 63 -15.23 -3.24 7.53
CA LEU A 63 -16.64 -3.10 7.91
C LEU A 63 -17.18 -4.26 8.73
N SER A 64 -16.65 -5.48 8.60
CA SER A 64 -17.21 -6.69 9.21
C SER A 64 -16.44 -7.20 10.42
N ASN A 65 -15.14 -6.95 10.52
CA ASN A 65 -14.30 -7.50 11.58
C ASN A 65 -14.20 -6.55 12.79
N SER A 66 -14.32 -7.08 14.01
CA SER A 66 -14.26 -6.34 15.28
C SER A 66 -13.04 -6.72 16.15
N ASP A 67 -12.15 -7.56 15.63
CA ASP A 67 -10.90 -7.95 16.28
C ASP A 67 -9.98 -6.73 16.45
N SER A 68 -9.55 -6.49 17.70
CA SER A 68 -8.61 -5.43 18.02
C SER A 68 -7.22 -5.65 17.43
N ASN A 69 -6.89 -6.90 17.08
CA ASN A 69 -5.59 -7.28 16.54
C ASN A 69 -5.61 -7.45 15.01
N LEU A 70 -6.72 -7.09 14.34
CA LEU A 70 -6.89 -7.25 12.90
C LEU A 70 -5.69 -6.72 12.09
N LEU A 71 -5.24 -5.50 12.41
CA LEU A 71 -4.16 -4.85 11.67
C LEU A 71 -2.81 -5.56 11.87
N GLU A 72 -2.47 -5.92 13.12
CA GLU A 72 -1.22 -6.63 13.42
C GLU A 72 -1.21 -8.02 12.78
N ASN A 73 -2.31 -8.76 12.90
CA ASN A 73 -2.47 -10.08 12.28
C ASN A 73 -2.34 -9.99 10.75
N THR A 74 -2.92 -8.96 10.13
CA THR A 74 -2.84 -8.76 8.68
C THR A 74 -1.41 -8.40 8.24
N VAL A 75 -0.69 -7.59 9.03
CA VAL A 75 0.75 -7.33 8.79
C VAL A 75 1.54 -8.63 8.78
N ASP A 76 1.30 -9.52 9.75
CA ASP A 76 2.00 -10.81 9.81
C ASP A 76 1.66 -11.72 8.63
N GLN A 77 0.37 -11.82 8.28
CA GLN A 77 -0.07 -12.60 7.11
C GLN A 77 0.54 -12.07 5.80
N ALA A 78 0.58 -10.74 5.61
CA ALA A 78 1.21 -10.14 4.45
C ALA A 78 2.72 -10.43 4.41
N LEU A 79 3.40 -10.36 5.55
CA LEU A 79 4.83 -10.70 5.65
C LEU A 79 5.11 -12.20 5.46
N GLU A 80 4.16 -13.08 5.75
CA GLU A 80 4.28 -14.53 5.48
C GLU A 80 3.96 -14.88 4.01
N SER A 81 3.27 -13.99 3.30
CA SER A 81 2.93 -14.16 1.90
C SER A 81 4.18 -14.32 1.02
N LYS A 82 4.11 -15.25 0.07
CA LYS A 82 5.21 -15.58 -0.85
C LYS A 82 5.28 -14.68 -2.08
N ASN A 83 4.17 -14.07 -2.48
CA ASN A 83 4.01 -13.37 -3.76
C ASN A 83 3.43 -11.95 -3.59
N GLY A 84 3.33 -11.43 -2.37
CA GLY A 84 2.88 -10.06 -2.09
C GLY A 84 1.40 -9.80 -2.40
N HIS A 85 0.58 -10.85 -2.60
CA HIS A 85 -0.84 -10.70 -2.93
C HIS A 85 -1.72 -10.07 -1.83
N LEU A 86 -1.14 -9.76 -0.67
CA LEU A 86 -1.80 -9.06 0.43
C LEU A 86 -1.29 -7.63 0.61
N ASP A 87 -0.31 -7.22 -0.19
CA ASP A 87 0.41 -5.97 0.02
C ASP A 87 -0.53 -4.77 -0.17
N LEU A 88 -1.23 -4.75 -1.31
CA LEU A 88 -2.14 -3.66 -1.62
C LEU A 88 -3.42 -3.73 -0.77
N TYR A 89 -3.91 -4.93 -0.46
CA TYR A 89 -4.99 -5.16 0.50
C TYR A 89 -4.69 -4.52 1.87
N LEU A 90 -3.54 -4.80 2.47
CA LEU A 90 -3.19 -4.25 3.78
C LEU A 90 -3.01 -2.74 3.73
N ARG A 91 -2.40 -2.20 2.66
CA ARG A 91 -2.31 -0.74 2.48
C ARG A 91 -3.68 -0.08 2.54
N PHE A 92 -4.66 -0.62 1.82
CA PHE A 92 -6.04 -0.11 1.89
C PHE A 92 -6.65 -0.27 3.28
N LEU A 93 -6.44 -1.40 3.95
CA LEU A 93 -6.96 -1.63 5.30
C LEU A 93 -6.40 -0.62 6.32
N LEU A 94 -5.11 -0.29 6.22
CA LEU A 94 -4.47 0.74 7.03
C LEU A 94 -5.02 2.14 6.72
N GLY A 95 -5.15 2.51 5.44
CA GLY A 95 -5.73 3.78 5.04
C GLY A 95 -7.20 3.95 5.46
N LEU A 96 -8.00 2.89 5.40
CA LEU A 96 -9.38 2.87 5.93
C LEU A 96 -9.43 3.03 7.45
N SER A 97 -8.39 2.58 8.15
CA SER A 97 -8.26 2.70 9.60
C SER A 97 -7.87 4.09 10.08
N MET A 98 -7.48 4.98 9.17
CA MET A 98 -7.19 6.39 9.49
C MET A 98 -8.44 7.13 9.95
N GLU A 99 -8.24 8.16 10.76
CA GLU A 99 -9.33 8.94 11.38
C GLU A 99 -10.19 9.64 10.32
N GLN A 100 -9.59 10.17 9.26
CA GLN A 100 -10.30 10.81 8.15
C GLN A 100 -11.27 9.83 7.47
N SER A 101 -10.80 8.62 7.17
CA SER A 101 -11.61 7.55 6.58
C SER A 101 -12.74 7.11 7.51
N LYS A 102 -12.44 6.91 8.81
CA LYS A 102 -13.45 6.58 9.83
C LYS A 102 -14.54 7.64 9.95
N GLN A 103 -14.18 8.93 9.86
CA GLN A 103 -15.15 10.02 9.90
C GLN A 103 -16.12 10.00 8.72
N LEU A 104 -15.61 9.73 7.51
CA LEU A 104 -16.44 9.60 6.31
C LEU A 104 -17.37 8.38 6.37
N LEU A 105 -16.92 7.30 7.02
CA LEU A 105 -17.66 6.03 7.10
C LEU A 105 -18.49 5.89 8.38
N LYS A 106 -18.59 6.94 9.20
CA LYS A 106 -19.19 6.87 10.54
C LYS A 106 -20.62 6.32 10.56
N GLU A 107 -21.42 6.61 9.54
CA GLU A 107 -22.80 6.09 9.42
C GLU A 107 -22.86 4.58 9.15
N LEU A 108 -21.81 4.02 8.54
CA LEU A 108 -21.67 2.59 8.27
C LEU A 108 -20.99 1.84 9.44
N LEU A 109 -20.31 2.54 10.34
CA LEU A 109 -19.57 1.98 11.47
C LEU A 109 -20.47 1.79 12.70
N ILE A 110 -21.18 0.67 12.75
CA ILE A 110 -22.03 0.30 13.89
C ILE A 110 -21.15 -0.37 14.97
N HIS A 111 -20.67 0.40 15.95
CA HIS A 111 -19.92 -0.07 17.14
C HIS A 111 -18.59 -0.79 16.85
N ARG A 112 -17.48 -0.05 16.88
CA ARG A 112 -16.14 -0.62 16.65
C ARG A 112 -15.14 -0.26 17.74
N ASN A 113 -14.32 -1.25 18.09
CA ASN A 113 -13.07 -1.02 18.82
C ASN A 113 -12.15 -0.19 17.94
N SER A 114 -11.70 0.95 18.44
CA SER A 114 -10.71 1.77 17.76
C SER A 114 -9.36 1.05 17.81
N CYS A 115 -8.90 0.49 16.69
CA CYS A 115 -7.47 0.21 16.53
C CYS A 115 -6.70 1.51 16.74
N ASN A 116 -5.75 1.49 17.67
CA ASN A 116 -4.87 2.61 17.92
C ASN A 116 -3.82 2.69 16.81
N ILE A 117 -3.88 3.75 16.00
CA ILE A 117 -2.95 3.95 14.89
C ILE A 117 -1.49 4.04 15.39
N ALA A 118 -1.26 4.60 16.58
CA ALA A 118 0.09 4.69 17.13
C ALA A 118 0.70 3.30 17.42
N ASP A 119 -0.12 2.36 17.88
CA ASP A 119 0.33 1.01 18.22
C ASP A 119 0.72 0.23 16.95
N ILE A 120 -0.08 0.32 15.88
CA ILE A 120 0.24 -0.32 14.60
C ILE A 120 1.46 0.33 13.92
N VAL A 121 1.62 1.66 13.99
CA VAL A 121 2.84 2.34 13.52
C VAL A 121 4.06 1.80 14.27
N HIS A 122 3.99 1.72 15.60
CA HIS A 122 5.07 1.16 16.41
C HIS A 122 5.35 -0.30 16.07
N TYR A 123 4.32 -1.10 15.80
CA TYR A 123 4.42 -2.49 15.39
C TYR A 123 5.17 -2.63 14.05
N ILE A 124 4.79 -1.86 13.04
CA ILE A 124 5.43 -1.85 11.72
C ILE A 124 6.90 -1.45 11.84
N HIS A 125 7.21 -0.41 12.63
CA HIS A 125 8.60 -0.02 12.93
C HIS A 125 9.41 -1.15 13.56
N ARG A 126 8.81 -1.93 14.47
CA ARG A 126 9.47 -3.11 15.04
C ARG A 126 9.73 -4.19 14.00
N LYS A 127 8.81 -4.42 13.06
CA LYS A 127 8.98 -5.40 11.97
C LYS A 127 10.08 -4.99 11.00
N ILE A 128 10.15 -3.72 10.63
CA ILE A 128 11.22 -3.17 9.78
C ILE A 128 12.62 -3.41 10.39
N LYS A 129 12.74 -3.39 11.73
CA LYS A 129 14.01 -3.65 12.44
C LYS A 129 14.41 -5.13 12.49
N THR A 130 13.53 -6.03 12.05
CA THR A 130 13.88 -7.45 11.89
C THR A 130 14.55 -7.69 10.52
N ASP A 131 15.20 -8.84 10.35
CA ASP A 131 15.86 -9.21 9.09
C ASP A 131 14.83 -9.57 8.01
N LEU A 132 14.22 -8.54 7.39
CA LEU A 132 13.28 -8.66 6.28
C LEU A 132 13.99 -8.52 4.93
N SER A 133 13.40 -9.12 3.88
CA SER A 133 13.88 -8.87 2.52
C SER A 133 13.66 -7.41 2.12
N PRO A 134 14.48 -6.84 1.22
CA PRO A 134 14.32 -5.47 0.77
C PRO A 134 12.91 -5.15 0.24
N GLU A 135 12.29 -6.09 -0.47
CA GLU A 135 10.93 -5.94 -1.02
C GLU A 135 9.90 -5.77 0.10
N LYS A 136 9.99 -6.59 1.16
CA LYS A 136 9.08 -6.51 2.31
C LYS A 136 9.31 -5.24 3.13
N THR A 137 10.56 -4.80 3.26
CA THR A 137 10.89 -3.53 3.93
C THR A 137 10.30 -2.34 3.16
N ILE A 138 10.48 -2.31 1.84
CA ILE A 138 9.88 -1.28 0.96
C ILE A 138 8.36 -1.26 1.10
N TYR A 139 7.75 -2.45 1.10
CA TYR A 139 6.33 -2.59 1.30
C TYR A 139 5.85 -2.02 2.65
N LEU A 140 6.53 -2.33 3.76
CA LEU A 140 6.20 -1.76 5.06
C LEU A 140 6.39 -0.23 5.12
N PHE A 141 7.32 0.34 4.34
CA PHE A 141 7.41 1.80 4.20
C PHE A 141 6.17 2.38 3.52
N HIS A 142 5.63 1.72 2.50
CA HIS A 142 4.36 2.14 1.92
C HIS A 142 3.22 2.09 2.95
N CYS A 143 3.18 1.07 3.81
CA CYS A 143 2.21 0.99 4.90
C CYS A 143 2.34 2.16 5.89
N LEU A 144 3.57 2.59 6.22
CA LEU A 144 3.79 3.77 7.06
C LEU A 144 3.29 5.06 6.38
N ASN A 145 3.46 5.18 5.06
CA ASN A 145 2.94 6.33 4.32
C ASN A 145 1.41 6.39 4.32
N GLU A 146 0.71 5.25 4.16
CA GLU A 146 -0.76 5.21 4.29
C GLU A 146 -1.24 5.67 5.68
N LEU A 147 -0.38 5.52 6.70
CA LEU A 147 -0.63 5.94 8.07
C LEU A 147 -0.14 7.37 8.37
N ASN A 148 0.32 8.11 7.35
CA ASN A 148 0.93 9.43 7.45
C ASN A 148 2.13 9.50 8.41
N ASP A 149 2.86 8.38 8.59
CA ASP A 149 4.06 8.34 9.42
C ASP A 149 5.30 8.78 8.63
N ASN A 150 5.71 10.02 8.85
CA ASN A 150 6.89 10.62 8.22
C ASN A 150 8.21 10.39 9.01
N SER A 151 8.22 9.45 9.97
CA SER A 151 9.37 9.27 10.86
C SER A 151 10.64 8.83 10.11
N LEU A 152 10.50 7.92 9.14
CA LEU A 152 11.60 7.43 8.32
C LEU A 152 12.17 8.53 7.41
N VAL A 153 11.31 9.35 6.82
CA VAL A 153 11.70 10.51 6.02
C VAL A 153 12.57 11.45 6.85
N LYS A 154 12.14 11.75 8.09
CA LYS A 154 12.91 12.56 9.03
C LYS A 154 14.26 11.94 9.38
N GLU A 155 14.30 10.63 9.64
CA GLU A 155 15.55 9.91 9.92
C GLU A 155 16.53 10.00 8.75
N VAL A 156 16.04 9.84 7.52
CA VAL A 156 16.84 10.01 6.31
C VAL A 156 17.32 11.45 6.17
N GLN A 157 16.47 12.45 6.38
CA GLN A 157 16.88 13.85 6.33
C GLN A 157 17.94 14.18 7.39
N ASP A 158 17.78 13.70 8.61
CA ASP A 158 18.76 13.86 9.69
C ASP A 158 20.09 13.17 9.34
N TYR A 159 20.03 12.01 8.68
CA TYR A 159 21.22 11.33 8.17
C TYR A 159 21.95 12.14 7.10
N LEU A 160 21.22 12.69 6.12
CA LEU A 160 21.77 13.56 5.08
C LEU A 160 22.38 14.85 5.66
N ASN A 161 21.75 15.41 6.70
CA ASN A 161 22.19 16.64 7.34
C ASN A 161 23.37 16.44 8.30
N SER A 162 23.50 15.29 8.95
CA SER A 162 24.55 15.05 9.94
C SER A 162 25.87 14.56 9.34
N ARG A 163 25.86 14.04 8.11
CA ARG A 163 27.05 13.42 7.49
C ARG A 163 27.39 14.05 6.16
N ARG A 164 28.69 14.22 5.92
CA ARG A 164 29.18 14.60 4.60
C ARG A 164 29.14 13.39 3.68
N LEU A 165 28.13 13.34 2.82
CA LEU A 165 27.96 12.28 1.83
C LEU A 165 28.60 12.72 0.51
N SER A 166 29.23 11.77 -0.18
CA SER A 166 29.79 12.02 -1.50
C SER A 166 29.60 10.78 -2.36
N GLU A 167 29.57 10.97 -3.68
CA GLU A 167 29.48 9.84 -4.64
C GLU A 167 30.61 8.81 -4.49
N LYS A 168 31.73 9.16 -3.85
CA LYS A 168 32.80 8.19 -3.55
C LYS A 168 32.43 7.20 -2.44
N ASN A 169 31.45 7.54 -1.61
CA ASN A 169 31.08 6.79 -0.41
C ASN A 169 29.77 5.99 -0.57
N MET A 170 29.03 6.20 -1.66
CA MET A 170 27.71 5.63 -1.89
C MET A 170 27.57 5.11 -3.31
N LYS A 171 26.92 3.95 -3.46
CA LYS A 171 26.61 3.40 -4.78
C LYS A 171 25.42 4.14 -5.39
N PRO A 172 25.27 4.11 -6.73
CA PRO A 172 24.10 4.65 -7.41
C PRO A 172 22.76 4.06 -6.92
N THR A 173 22.78 2.80 -6.50
CA THR A 173 21.62 2.12 -5.88
C THR A 173 21.23 2.75 -4.55
N ASP A 174 22.20 3.20 -3.76
CA ASP A 174 21.96 3.79 -2.45
C ASP A 174 21.30 5.17 -2.61
N TRP A 175 21.72 5.95 -3.62
CA TRP A 175 21.04 7.19 -4.00
C TRP A 175 19.62 6.96 -4.49
N SER A 176 19.39 5.88 -5.23
CA SER A 176 18.03 5.51 -5.67
C SER A 176 17.13 5.14 -4.49
N ALA A 177 17.69 4.44 -3.50
CA ALA A 177 16.97 4.09 -2.27
C ALA A 177 16.64 5.33 -1.42
N LEU A 178 17.59 6.26 -1.25
CA LEU A 178 17.33 7.55 -0.60
C LEU A 178 16.24 8.33 -1.31
N ALA A 179 16.33 8.41 -2.65
CA ALA A 179 15.33 9.10 -3.44
C ALA A 179 13.95 8.48 -3.27
N PHE A 180 13.85 7.15 -3.28
CA PHE A 180 12.59 6.44 -3.06
C PHE A 180 11.94 6.81 -1.72
N VAL A 181 12.69 6.76 -0.61
CA VAL A 181 12.14 7.09 0.72
C VAL A 181 11.70 8.55 0.79
N LEU A 182 12.48 9.48 0.22
CA LEU A 182 12.11 10.90 0.24
C LEU A 182 10.91 11.22 -0.67
N MET A 183 10.77 10.52 -1.80
CA MET A 183 9.61 10.62 -2.69
C MET A 183 8.34 10.02 -2.10
N SER A 184 8.48 9.21 -1.04
CA SER A 184 7.34 8.55 -0.41
C SER A 184 6.62 9.43 0.61
N ALA A 185 7.21 10.57 0.97
CA ALA A 185 6.60 11.59 1.81
C ALA A 185 5.48 12.29 1.04
N GLU A 186 4.35 12.54 1.71
CA GLU A 186 3.23 13.29 1.12
C GLU A 186 3.62 14.75 0.83
N GLU A 187 4.41 15.38 1.72
CA GLU A 187 4.98 16.71 1.52
C GLU A 187 6.44 16.77 2.00
N LEU A 188 7.35 17.12 1.09
CA LEU A 188 8.76 17.38 1.38
C LEU A 188 9.04 18.90 1.27
N ASP A 189 8.74 19.62 2.35
CA ASP A 189 8.85 21.10 2.39
C ASP A 189 10.29 21.60 2.18
N VAL A 190 11.27 21.00 2.86
CA VAL A 190 12.68 21.38 2.76
C VAL A 190 13.52 20.13 2.56
N LEU A 191 14.27 20.08 1.47
CA LEU A 191 15.29 19.08 1.17
C LEU A 191 16.66 19.72 1.31
N ASP A 192 17.41 19.38 2.36
CA ASP A 192 18.76 19.91 2.58
C ASP A 192 19.82 18.91 2.09
N LEU A 193 20.53 19.29 1.04
CA LEU A 193 21.60 18.51 0.42
C LEU A 193 22.96 19.22 0.54
N ARG A 194 23.09 20.26 1.38
CA ARG A 194 24.34 21.03 1.51
C ARG A 194 25.54 20.19 1.95
N ASN A 195 25.28 19.11 2.69
CA ASN A 195 26.29 18.15 3.12
C ASN A 195 26.52 17.01 2.12
N CYS A 196 25.79 16.98 1.01
CA CYS A 196 25.92 16.02 -0.07
C CYS A 196 26.73 16.60 -1.24
N VAL A 197 27.69 15.83 -1.74
CA VAL A 197 28.44 16.15 -2.96
C VAL A 197 27.91 15.27 -4.09
N LEU A 198 27.04 15.85 -4.93
CA LEU A 198 26.39 15.22 -6.08
C LEU A 198 26.99 15.79 -7.38
N HIS A 199 27.36 14.92 -8.33
CA HIS A 199 28.01 15.35 -9.58
C HIS A 199 27.45 14.66 -10.82
N ASN A 200 27.23 13.34 -10.79
CA ASN A 200 26.82 12.55 -11.94
C ASN A 200 25.60 11.71 -11.60
N GLU A 201 25.81 10.42 -11.33
CA GLU A 201 24.73 9.46 -11.12
C GLU A 201 23.94 9.77 -9.85
N GLY A 202 24.59 10.23 -8.77
CA GLY A 202 23.89 10.61 -7.54
C GLY A 202 22.89 11.74 -7.79
N LEU A 203 23.30 12.76 -8.54
CA LEU A 203 22.42 13.85 -8.94
C LEU A 203 21.25 13.36 -9.80
N GLN A 204 21.53 12.51 -10.79
CA GLN A 204 20.48 11.97 -11.67
C GLN A 204 19.43 11.16 -10.89
N ARG A 205 19.85 10.36 -9.89
CA ARG A 205 18.94 9.58 -9.05
C ARG A 205 18.13 10.43 -8.07
N MET A 206 18.71 11.51 -7.57
CA MET A 206 18.07 12.43 -6.62
C MET A 206 17.21 13.51 -7.30
N LEU A 207 17.36 13.71 -8.61
CA LEU A 207 16.65 14.74 -9.37
C LEU A 207 15.12 14.72 -9.17
N PRO A 208 14.41 13.56 -9.17
CA PRO A 208 12.97 13.55 -8.92
C PRO A 208 12.61 14.18 -7.57
N VAL A 209 13.39 13.91 -6.52
CA VAL A 209 13.17 14.45 -5.17
C VAL A 209 13.36 15.96 -5.15
N ILE A 210 14.40 16.45 -5.82
CA ILE A 210 14.70 17.88 -5.93
C ILE A 210 13.59 18.62 -6.67
N GLN A 211 12.97 17.97 -7.67
CA GLN A 211 11.90 18.57 -8.47
C GLN A 211 10.58 18.69 -7.74
N VAL A 212 10.27 17.74 -6.84
CA VAL A 212 9.02 17.76 -6.06
C VAL A 212 9.15 18.48 -4.73
N SER A 213 10.38 18.74 -4.25
CA SER A 213 10.57 19.48 -3.01
C SER A 213 10.24 20.96 -3.18
N ARG A 214 9.64 21.55 -2.14
CA ARG A 214 9.27 22.97 -2.18
C ARG A 214 10.49 23.88 -2.07
N ILE A 215 11.46 23.50 -1.25
CA ILE A 215 12.75 24.16 -1.08
C ILE A 215 13.84 23.09 -1.13
N ALA A 216 14.83 23.25 -1.99
CA ALA A 216 16.05 22.44 -2.01
C ALA A 216 17.27 23.32 -1.69
N LEU A 217 18.07 22.93 -0.70
CA LEU A 217 19.25 23.67 -0.21
C LEU A 217 20.56 22.94 -0.52
#